data_AF-A0A4Q3AE28-F1
#
_entry.id   AF-A0A4Q3AE28-F1
#
_cell.length_a   1.000
_cell.length_b   1.000
_cell.length_c   1.000
_cell.angle_alpha   90.00
_cell.angle_beta   90.00
_cell.angle_gamma   90.00
#
_symmetry.space_group_name_H-M   'P 1'
#
loop_
_entity.id
_entity.type
_entity.pdbx_description
1 polymer ?
#
loop_
_entity_poly.entity_id
_entity_poly.type
_entity_poly.pdbx_seq_one_letter_code
_entity_poly.pdbx_strand_id
1 'polypeptide(L)'
;MGKSKCRAVVMAALFVVGALTGCDSKDEWSSGKYSVYWIDARENRKLGRDVGGGTIARVAPTVIAVGEDETWIVAKRRGADGREWFYYFRKSADNDSNSGSEVVEGPFEEREFEQRRSQYGLPMFQKTF
;
A
#
# COMPACT_ATOMS: atom_id res chain seq x y z
N MET A 1 -15.82 67.26 3.72
CA MET A 1 -17.02 66.51 4.14
C MET A 1 -17.02 65.16 3.42
N GLY A 2 -17.34 64.06 4.11
CA GLY A 2 -17.64 62.75 3.49
C GLY A 2 -16.50 61.72 3.44
N LYS A 3 -16.24 61.03 4.57
CA LYS A 3 -15.30 59.88 4.65
C LYS A 3 -15.86 58.69 3.86
N SER A 4 -15.11 58.20 2.87
CA SER A 4 -15.43 56.99 2.11
C SER A 4 -15.47 55.76 3.02
N LYS A 5 -16.69 55.30 3.33
CA LYS A 5 -16.97 53.99 3.92
C LYS A 5 -17.08 52.97 2.79
N CYS A 6 -16.07 52.13 2.61
CA CYS A 6 -16.19 50.81 1.99
C CYS A 6 -14.90 50.00 2.20
N ARG A 7 -14.47 49.88 3.46
CA ARG A 7 -13.46 48.91 3.89
C ARG A 7 -14.18 47.80 4.65
N ALA A 8 -14.96 46.95 4.00
CA ALA A 8 -15.60 45.83 4.71
C ALA A 8 -16.16 44.68 3.86
N VAL A 9 -15.97 44.63 2.53
CA VAL A 9 -16.58 43.54 1.72
C VAL A 9 -15.52 42.62 1.06
N VAL A 10 -14.26 43.06 0.94
CA VAL A 10 -13.23 42.27 0.23
C VAL A 10 -12.52 41.24 1.13
N MET A 11 -12.71 41.29 2.45
CA MET A 11 -11.99 40.45 3.43
C MET A 11 -12.74 39.19 3.90
N ALA A 12 -13.82 38.78 3.23
CA ALA A 12 -14.57 37.57 3.60
C ALA A 12 -14.49 36.42 2.57
N ALA A 13 -13.94 36.68 1.37
CA ALA A 13 -13.91 35.68 0.29
C ALA A 13 -12.59 34.88 0.21
N LEU A 14 -11.57 35.23 0.98
CA LEU A 14 -10.21 34.66 0.85
C LEU A 14 -9.91 33.46 1.76
N PHE A 15 -10.83 33.05 2.63
CA PHE A 15 -10.59 31.97 3.60
C PHE A 15 -11.24 30.62 3.25
N VAL A 16 -12.04 30.54 2.18
CA VAL A 16 -12.82 29.33 1.85
C VAL A 16 -12.10 28.40 0.86
N VAL A 17 -11.00 28.82 0.24
CA VAL A 17 -10.31 28.04 -0.81
C VAL A 17 -9.27 27.03 -0.26
N GLY A 18 -8.97 27.05 1.04
CA GLY A 18 -7.92 26.20 1.63
C GLY A 18 -8.35 24.80 2.09
N ALA A 19 -9.64 24.46 2.02
CA ALA A 19 -10.20 23.24 2.62
C ALA A 19 -10.46 22.10 1.60
N LEU A 20 -9.74 22.08 0.48
CA LEU A 20 -9.61 20.87 -0.32
C LEU A 20 -8.53 19.99 0.33
N THR A 21 -8.89 19.34 1.44
CA THR A 21 -8.07 18.27 2.03
C THR A 21 -7.99 17.14 1.02
N GLY A 22 -6.97 17.17 0.18
CA GLY A 22 -6.68 16.10 -0.78
C GLY A 22 -6.49 14.81 -0.02
N CYS A 23 -7.18 13.75 -0.48
CA CYS A 23 -6.88 12.39 -0.06
C CYS A 23 -5.46 12.09 -0.57
N ASP A 24 -4.48 12.08 0.33
CA ASP A 24 -3.10 11.84 -0.04
C ASP A 24 -2.91 10.35 -0.28
N SER A 25 -2.30 10.00 -1.40
CA SER A 25 -2.09 8.60 -1.76
C SER A 25 -0.92 8.49 -2.72
N LYS A 26 -0.23 7.35 -2.67
CA LYS A 26 0.91 7.10 -3.53
C LYS A 26 1.19 5.62 -3.68
N ASP A 27 1.53 5.23 -4.90
CA ASP A 27 2.21 3.97 -5.18
C ASP A 27 3.71 4.11 -4.90
N GLU A 28 4.21 3.33 -3.95
CA GLU A 28 5.63 3.27 -3.60
C GLU A 28 6.35 2.18 -4.41
N TRP A 29 5.63 1.19 -4.94
CA TRP A 29 6.15 0.16 -5.84
C TRP A 29 5.01 -0.35 -6.72
N SER A 30 5.30 -0.70 -7.97
CA SER A 30 4.34 -1.32 -8.87
C SER A 30 5.01 -2.32 -9.80
N SER A 31 4.27 -3.38 -10.12
CA SER A 31 4.61 -4.34 -11.18
C SER A 31 3.35 -5.00 -11.72
N GLY A 32 3.07 -4.81 -13.01
CA GLY A 32 1.85 -5.30 -13.64
C GLY A 32 0.59 -4.81 -12.92
N LYS A 33 -0.25 -5.75 -12.48
CA LYS A 33 -1.48 -5.46 -11.71
C LYS A 33 -1.22 -5.25 -10.22
N TYR A 34 0.01 -5.30 -9.73
CA TYR A 34 0.30 -5.23 -8.29
C TYR A 34 0.95 -3.91 -7.91
N SER A 35 0.61 -3.38 -6.74
CA SER A 35 1.30 -2.22 -6.17
C SER A 35 1.41 -2.29 -4.65
N VAL A 36 2.51 -1.71 -4.12
CA VAL A 36 2.58 -1.31 -2.72
C VAL A 36 2.17 0.16 -2.65
N TYR A 37 1.05 0.42 -2.01
CA TYR A 37 0.40 1.72 -2.01
C TYR A 37 -0.12 2.08 -0.63
N TRP A 38 -0.36 3.36 -0.41
CA TRP A 38 -1.04 3.84 0.79
C TRP A 38 -2.06 4.91 0.43
N ILE A 39 -3.05 5.04 1.29
CA ILE A 39 -4.09 6.07 1.28
C ILE A 39 -4.08 6.70 2.67
N ASP A 40 -4.13 8.02 2.71
CA ASP A 40 -4.09 8.92 3.87
C ASP A 40 -2.78 8.91 4.68
N ALA A 41 -2.17 7.74 4.90
CA ALA A 41 -1.01 7.59 5.78
C ALA A 41 0.04 6.63 5.21
N ARG A 42 1.27 7.13 5.04
CA ARG A 42 2.41 6.39 4.45
C ARG A 42 2.80 5.14 5.25
N GLU A 43 2.56 5.13 6.56
CA GLU A 43 2.78 4.00 7.46
C GLU A 43 1.79 2.84 7.23
N ASN A 44 0.66 3.11 6.58
CA ASN A 44 -0.40 2.15 6.29
C ASN A 44 -0.26 1.51 4.90
N ARG A 45 0.95 1.46 4.35
CA ARG A 45 1.26 0.79 3.07
C ARG A 45 0.75 -0.65 3.03
N LYS A 46 0.06 -1.01 1.95
CA LYS A 46 -0.48 -2.34 1.67
C LYS A 46 0.08 -2.84 0.35
N LEU A 47 0.20 -4.15 0.19
CA LEU A 47 0.37 -4.76 -1.13
C LEU A 47 -1.01 -5.17 -1.64
N GLY A 48 -1.38 -4.72 -2.83
CA GLY A 48 -2.66 -5.05 -3.43
C GLY A 48 -2.58 -5.28 -4.93
N ARG A 49 -3.70 -5.74 -5.48
CA ARG A 49 -3.90 -6.00 -6.91
C ARG A 49 -4.99 -5.08 -7.45
N ASP A 50 -4.69 -4.37 -8.55
CA ASP A 50 -5.67 -3.62 -9.32
C ASP A 50 -6.60 -4.57 -10.09
N VAL A 51 -7.91 -4.34 -9.93
CA VAL A 51 -8.99 -5.11 -10.56
C VAL A 51 -9.85 -4.27 -11.52
N GLY A 52 -9.33 -3.12 -12.00
CA GLY A 52 -9.95 -2.30 -13.04
C GLY A 52 -10.96 -1.26 -12.55
N GLY A 53 -11.16 -1.15 -11.23
CA GLY A 53 -12.02 -0.15 -10.59
C GLY A 53 -11.64 0.12 -9.14
N GLY A 54 -10.48 -0.36 -8.72
CA GLY A 54 -10.00 -0.31 -7.34
C GLY A 54 -8.95 -1.39 -7.09
N THR A 55 -8.43 -1.39 -5.87
CA THR A 55 -7.35 -2.31 -5.47
C THR A 55 -7.83 -3.23 -4.36
N ILE A 56 -7.68 -4.54 -4.55
CA ILE A 56 -7.95 -5.54 -3.51
C ILE A 56 -6.63 -5.85 -2.79
N ALA A 57 -6.61 -5.66 -1.47
CA ALA A 57 -5.43 -5.95 -0.66
C ALA A 57 -5.09 -7.45 -0.68
N ARG A 58 -3.80 -7.75 -0.84
CA ARG A 58 -3.22 -9.10 -0.72
C ARG A 58 -2.51 -9.24 0.61
N VAL A 59 -1.74 -8.24 1.01
CA VAL A 59 -1.09 -8.18 2.33
C VAL A 59 -1.60 -6.97 3.10
N ALA A 60 -1.91 -7.22 4.38
CA ALA A 60 -2.40 -6.23 5.32
C ALA A 60 -1.41 -5.03 5.48
N PRO A 61 -1.87 -3.91 6.07
CA PRO A 61 -1.06 -2.70 6.21
C PRO A 61 0.29 -2.88 6.91
N THR A 62 1.12 -1.85 6.74
CA THR A 62 2.49 -1.75 7.24
C THR A 62 3.46 -2.69 6.52
N VAL A 63 3.29 -2.81 5.20
CA VAL A 63 4.29 -3.45 4.33
C VAL A 63 5.58 -2.63 4.35
N ILE A 64 6.68 -3.31 4.69
CA ILE A 64 8.02 -2.74 4.84
C ILE A 64 9.02 -3.26 3.81
N ALA A 65 8.73 -4.38 3.15
CA ALA A 65 9.52 -4.82 2.00
C ALA A 65 8.70 -5.64 1.00
N VAL A 66 9.11 -5.63 -0.27
CA VAL A 66 8.52 -6.39 -1.38
C VAL A 66 9.60 -6.90 -2.32
N GLY A 67 9.37 -8.04 -2.95
CA GLY A 67 10.20 -8.58 -4.01
C GLY A 67 9.36 -9.42 -4.97
N GLU A 68 9.81 -9.55 -6.22
CA GLU A 68 9.15 -10.39 -7.20
C GLU A 68 10.12 -11.06 -8.18
N ASP A 69 9.63 -12.13 -8.80
CA ASP A 69 10.15 -12.67 -10.04
C ASP A 69 8.98 -12.96 -11.01
N GLU A 70 9.21 -13.76 -12.05
CA GLU A 70 8.18 -14.13 -13.03
C GLU A 70 7.03 -14.95 -12.44
N THR A 71 7.26 -15.67 -11.34
CA THR A 71 6.32 -16.64 -10.75
C THR A 71 5.70 -16.16 -9.44
N TRP A 72 6.50 -15.51 -8.59
CA TRP A 72 6.19 -15.24 -7.19
C TRP A 72 6.24 -13.75 -6.87
N ILE A 73 5.43 -13.36 -5.88
CA ILE A 73 5.60 -12.12 -5.12
C ILE A 73 5.82 -12.49 -3.67
N VAL A 74 6.78 -11.82 -3.03
CA VAL A 74 7.04 -11.90 -1.60
C VAL A 74 6.84 -10.55 -0.94
N ALA A 75 6.37 -10.55 0.30
CA ALA A 75 6.18 -9.33 1.07
C ALA A 75 6.56 -9.54 2.54
N LYS A 76 7.03 -8.47 3.15
CA LYS A 76 7.29 -8.38 4.58
C LYS A 76 6.48 -7.23 5.17
N ARG A 77 5.79 -7.46 6.28
CA ARG A 77 5.08 -6.41 7.01
C ARG A 77 5.50 -6.38 8.47
N ARG A 78 5.33 -5.23 9.11
CA ARG A 78 5.48 -5.08 10.56
C ARG A 78 4.11 -5.12 11.23
N GLY A 79 3.93 -6.03 12.19
CA GLY A 79 2.74 -6.11 13.04
C GLY A 79 2.68 -4.95 14.03
N ALA A 80 1.50 -4.73 14.62
CA ALA A 80 1.30 -3.72 15.65
C ALA A 80 2.12 -4.00 16.93
N ASP A 81 2.50 -5.26 17.15
CA ASP A 81 3.39 -5.72 18.21
C ASP A 81 4.89 -5.54 17.87
N GLY A 82 5.20 -4.91 16.72
CA GLY A 82 6.57 -4.71 16.24
C GLY A 82 7.20 -5.94 15.58
N ARG A 83 6.55 -7.11 15.59
CA ARG A 83 7.07 -8.32 14.96
C ARG A 83 6.99 -8.23 13.43
N GLU A 84 7.91 -8.89 12.75
CA GLU A 84 7.92 -8.96 11.29
C GLU A 84 7.25 -10.26 10.82
N TRP A 85 6.39 -10.13 9.82
CA TRP A 85 5.65 -11.23 9.24
C TRP A 85 5.90 -11.30 7.73
N PHE A 86 6.09 -12.51 7.23
CA PHE A 86 6.49 -12.78 5.88
C PHE A 86 5.38 -13.50 5.13
N TYR A 87 5.24 -13.16 3.86
CA TYR A 87 4.16 -13.63 2.99
C TYR A 87 4.70 -13.93 1.59
N TYR A 88 4.07 -14.87 0.90
CA TYR A 88 4.29 -15.08 -0.53
C TYR A 88 3.03 -15.54 -1.24
N PHE A 89 2.98 -15.39 -2.55
CA PHE A 89 1.95 -16.00 -3.39
C PHE A 89 2.41 -16.14 -4.83
N ARG A 90 1.81 -17.12 -5.53
CA ARG A 90 2.08 -17.37 -6.94
C ARG A 90 1.21 -16.46 -7.80
N LYS A 91 1.82 -15.69 -8.72
CA LYS A 91 1.11 -14.76 -9.61
C LYS A 91 0.02 -15.46 -10.43
N SER A 92 0.27 -16.69 -10.87
CA SER A 92 -0.67 -17.48 -11.69
C SER A 92 -1.87 -18.03 -10.92
N ALA A 93 -1.80 -18.09 -9.59
CA ALA A 93 -2.92 -18.52 -8.75
C ALA A 93 -3.86 -17.34 -8.40
N ASP A 94 -3.41 -16.11 -8.63
CA ASP A 94 -4.15 -14.90 -8.28
C ASP A 94 -4.98 -14.36 -9.46
N ASN A 95 -6.23 -14.02 -9.18
CA ASN A 95 -7.17 -13.43 -10.13
C ASN A 95 -7.92 -12.25 -9.50
N ASP A 96 -8.73 -11.58 -10.31
CA ASP A 96 -9.39 -10.34 -9.92
C ASP A 96 -10.56 -10.57 -8.93
N SER A 97 -10.99 -11.82 -8.72
CA SER A 97 -12.04 -12.21 -7.77
C SER A 97 -11.51 -12.72 -6.42
N ASN A 98 -10.24 -13.13 -6.36
CA ASN A 98 -9.65 -13.65 -5.12
C ASN A 98 -9.49 -12.54 -4.07
N SER A 99 -9.76 -12.89 -2.83
CA SER A 99 -9.33 -12.16 -1.65
C SER A 99 -7.87 -12.48 -1.29
N GLY A 100 -7.25 -11.65 -0.44
CA GLY A 100 -5.88 -11.90 0.02
C GLY A 100 -5.72 -13.25 0.72
N SER A 101 -6.66 -13.64 1.58
CA SER A 101 -6.60 -14.92 2.32
C SER A 101 -6.74 -16.16 1.46
N GLU A 102 -7.25 -16.05 0.23
CA GLU A 102 -7.42 -17.19 -0.68
C GLU A 102 -6.14 -17.50 -1.46
N VAL A 103 -5.21 -16.55 -1.59
CA VAL A 103 -4.04 -16.68 -2.45
C VAL A 103 -2.72 -16.44 -1.74
N VAL A 104 -2.72 -15.67 -0.65
CA VAL A 104 -1.52 -15.33 0.10
C VAL A 104 -1.25 -16.37 1.17
N GLU A 105 -0.06 -16.94 1.09
CA GLU A 105 0.49 -17.84 2.09
C GLU A 105 1.20 -17.00 3.16
N GLY A 106 0.84 -17.24 4.43
CA GLY A 106 1.37 -16.57 5.60
C GLY A 106 0.25 -16.14 6.57
N PRO A 107 0.58 -15.46 7.68
CA PRO A 107 1.92 -14.98 8.06
C PRO A 107 2.88 -16.11 8.44
N PHE A 108 4.13 -15.97 8.02
CA PHE A 108 5.24 -16.80 8.49
C PHE A 108 6.19 -15.99 9.35
N GLU A 109 6.85 -16.65 10.30
CA GLU A 109 8.06 -16.14 10.92
C GLU A 109 9.25 -16.26 9.96
N GLU A 110 10.31 -15.48 10.21
CA GLU A 110 11.49 -15.43 9.32
C GLU A 110 12.07 -16.82 9.05
N ARG A 111 12.25 -17.64 10.09
CA ARG A 111 12.82 -18.99 9.93
C ARG A 111 11.97 -19.88 9.04
N GLU A 112 10.65 -19.85 9.19
CA GLU A 112 9.75 -20.62 8.33
C GLU A 112 9.77 -20.07 6.90
N PHE A 113 9.78 -18.74 6.74
CA PHE A 113 9.84 -18.12 5.44
C PHE A 113 11.13 -18.46 4.67
N GLU A 114 12.28 -18.52 5.33
CA GLU A 114 13.55 -18.92 4.69
C GLU A 114 13.53 -20.39 4.26
N GLN A 115 12.86 -21.27 5.01
CA GLN A 115 12.64 -22.65 4.58
C GLN A 115 11.78 -22.70 3.31
N ARG A 116 10.68 -21.94 3.28
CA ARG A 116 9.80 -21.83 2.09
C ARG A 116 10.52 -21.20 0.90
N ARG A 117 11.34 -20.17 1.15
CA ARG A 117 12.18 -19.52 0.12
C ARG A 117 13.12 -20.53 -0.52
N SER A 118 13.81 -21.31 0.30
CA SER A 118 14.71 -22.36 -0.19
C SER A 118 13.96 -23.48 -0.91
N GLN A 119 12.80 -23.89 -0.39
CA GLN A 119 11.98 -24.97 -0.94
C GLN A 119 11.38 -24.64 -2.32
N TYR A 120 10.89 -23.41 -2.49
CA TYR A 120 10.15 -22.99 -3.69
C TYR A 120 10.94 -22.05 -4.60
N GLY A 121 12.16 -21.66 -4.22
CA GLY A 121 12.97 -20.68 -4.94
C GLY A 121 12.34 -19.29 -4.92
N LEU A 122 11.76 -18.86 -3.79
CA LEU A 122 11.11 -17.55 -3.70
C LEU A 122 12.15 -16.42 -3.89
N PRO A 123 11.77 -15.27 -4.50
CA PRO A 123 12.69 -14.17 -4.76
C PRO A 123 13.14 -13.48 -3.48
N MET A 124 14.28 -12.79 -3.58
CA MET A 124 14.75 -11.86 -2.54
C MET A 124 13.89 -10.60 -2.50
N PHE A 125 13.86 -9.91 -1.36
CA PHE A 125 13.29 -8.56 -1.30
C PHE A 125 14.11 -7.60 -2.15
N GLN A 126 13.43 -6.86 -3.04
CA GLN A 126 14.04 -5.91 -3.97
C GLN A 126 13.87 -4.46 -3.53
N LYS A 127 12.82 -4.17 -2.74
CA LYS A 127 12.55 -2.84 -2.21
C LYS A 127 12.13 -2.90 -0.75
N THR A 128 12.65 -1.95 0.03
CA THR A 128 12.33 -1.71 1.44
C THR A 128 11.82 -0.28 1.59
N PHE A 129 10.89 -0.04 2.53
CA PHE A 129 10.16 1.24 2.71
C PHE A 129 10.25 1.81 4.14
#